data_AF-A0A3D5G959-F1
#
_entry.id   AF-A0A3D5G959-F1
#
_cell.length_a   1.000
_cell.length_b   1.000
_cell.length_c   1.000
_cell.angle_alpha   90.00
_cell.angle_beta   90.00
_cell.angle_gamma   90.00
#
_symmetry.space_group_name_H-M   'P 1'
#
loop_
_entity.id
_entity.type
_entity.pdbx_description
1 polymer ?
#
loop_
_entity_poly.entity_id
_entity_poly.type
_entity_poly.pdbx_seq_one_letter_code
_entity_poly.pdbx_strand_id
1 'polypeptide(L)'
;KLIGEITHNSCLILNSWEPPLDILTFTDDNSAVCLLQLTGLGEAATEILREKGLLDEEYWPELIELYQGNPLWLKLVAQTINNLFNGRVSQYLSYQPVFLSDELTPILQQHYQRLSEIEKQAIAQLSNETEPVSLTLLMAKCQGSQGELFKAIQSLDRRGMIEKLSCETETVFTIPPVLKQYVKMVGE
;
A
#
# COMPACT_ATOMS: atom_id res chain seq x y z
N LYS A 1 5.99 28.90 -11.76
CA LYS A 1 7.45 28.79 -11.56
C LYS A 1 7.68 27.91 -10.36
N LEU A 2 7.99 26.65 -10.61
CA LEU A 2 8.30 25.68 -9.57
C LEU A 2 9.76 25.85 -9.15
N ILE A 3 10.08 25.57 -7.89
CA ILE A 3 11.45 25.66 -7.37
C ILE A 3 12.41 24.75 -8.16
N GLY A 4 11.92 23.64 -8.71
CA GLY A 4 12.69 22.72 -9.57
C GLY A 4 13.02 23.25 -10.97
N GLU A 5 12.44 24.38 -11.40
CA GLU A 5 12.69 24.97 -12.73
C GLU A 5 13.77 26.07 -12.72
N ILE A 6 14.15 26.56 -11.54
CA ILE A 6 15.03 27.73 -11.40
C ILE A 6 16.37 27.31 -10.79
N THR A 7 17.47 27.85 -11.30
CA THR A 7 18.77 27.70 -10.66
C THR A 7 18.77 28.42 -9.32
N HIS A 8 19.08 27.71 -8.24
CA HIS A 8 19.18 28.25 -6.90
C HIS A 8 20.22 27.49 -6.07
N ASN A 9 20.67 28.09 -4.96
CA ASN A 9 21.64 27.48 -4.03
C ASN A 9 20.99 26.83 -2.79
N SER A 10 19.67 26.66 -2.80
CA SER A 10 18.92 26.02 -1.72
C SER A 10 18.62 24.55 -2.04
N CYS A 11 18.13 23.79 -1.07
CA CYS A 11 17.58 22.44 -1.26
C CYS A 11 16.19 22.37 -0.61
N LEU A 12 15.24 21.68 -1.25
CA LEU A 12 13.90 21.43 -0.73
C LEU A 12 13.66 19.93 -0.65
N ILE A 13 13.23 19.44 0.51
CA ILE A 13 12.77 18.07 0.71
C ILE A 13 11.26 18.12 0.95
N LEU A 14 10.50 17.40 0.12
CA LEU A 14 9.06 17.25 0.24
C LEU A 14 8.72 15.82 0.63
N ASN A 15 8.05 15.65 1.78
CA ASN A 15 7.47 14.37 2.18
C ASN A 15 5.99 14.37 1.82
N SER A 16 5.55 13.34 1.11
CA SER A 16 4.17 13.20 0.66
C SER A 16 3.76 11.74 0.63
N TRP A 17 2.46 11.48 0.69
CA TRP A 17 1.88 10.14 0.56
C TRP A 17 1.80 9.67 -0.89
N GLU A 18 1.69 10.62 -1.82
CA GLU A 18 1.62 10.36 -3.26
C GLU A 18 2.49 11.41 -3.95
N PRO A 19 3.25 11.03 -4.99
CA PRO A 19 4.04 11.98 -5.74
C PRO A 19 3.09 12.98 -6.44
N PRO A 20 3.28 14.31 -6.24
CA PRO A 20 2.57 15.32 -6.99
C PRO A 20 2.76 15.12 -8.50
N LEU A 21 1.69 15.29 -9.28
CA LEU A 21 1.71 15.10 -10.73
C LEU A 21 2.79 15.95 -11.42
N ASP A 22 2.97 17.19 -10.97
CA ASP A 22 3.97 18.09 -11.54
C ASP A 22 5.38 17.51 -11.38
N ILE A 23 5.70 16.88 -10.24
CA ILE A 23 7.03 16.28 -9.98
C ILE A 23 7.32 15.15 -10.97
N LEU A 24 6.31 14.37 -11.36
CA LEU A 24 6.47 13.29 -12.33
C LEU A 24 6.82 13.78 -13.75
N THR A 25 6.57 15.06 -14.06
CA THR A 25 6.98 15.64 -15.34
C THR A 25 8.45 16.09 -15.37
N PHE A 26 9.12 16.11 -14.21
CA PHE A 26 10.52 16.51 -14.09
C PHE A 26 11.49 15.33 -14.02
N THR A 27 11.04 14.07 -14.01
CA THR A 27 11.92 12.91 -13.80
C THR A 27 12.69 12.47 -15.05
N ASP A 28 13.01 13.38 -15.97
CA ASP A 28 13.94 13.12 -17.08
C ASP A 28 15.39 13.07 -16.57
N ASP A 29 16.25 12.28 -17.23
CA ASP A 29 17.61 11.89 -16.80
C ASP A 29 18.61 13.02 -16.44
N ASN A 30 18.24 14.30 -16.61
CA ASN A 30 19.09 15.48 -16.36
C ASN A 30 18.47 16.54 -15.43
N SER A 31 17.42 16.22 -14.66
CA SER A 31 16.77 17.21 -13.80
C SER A 31 17.37 17.29 -12.38
N ALA A 32 17.26 18.46 -11.75
CA ALA A 32 17.59 18.66 -10.34
C ALA A 32 16.50 18.14 -9.38
N VAL A 33 15.43 17.53 -9.92
CA VAL A 33 14.26 17.05 -9.18
C VAL A 33 14.32 15.53 -9.09
N CYS A 34 14.58 15.02 -7.88
CA CYS A 34 14.61 13.59 -7.61
C CYS A 34 13.33 13.14 -6.91
N LEU A 35 12.86 11.94 -7.24
CA LEU A 35 11.78 11.25 -6.53
C LEU A 35 12.32 9.98 -5.88
N LEU A 36 12.08 9.83 -4.58
CA LEU A 36 12.37 8.61 -3.83
C LEU A 36 11.05 8.04 -3.30
N GLN A 37 10.60 6.92 -3.88
CA GLN A 37 9.46 6.17 -3.36
C GLN A 37 9.92 5.34 -2.16
N LEU A 38 9.31 5.56 -1.00
CA LEU A 38 9.58 4.75 0.19
C LEU A 38 8.72 3.48 0.16
N THR A 39 9.35 2.33 0.34
CA THR A 39 8.70 1.02 0.49
C THR A 39 8.70 0.59 1.96
N GLY A 40 8.06 -0.55 2.26
CA GLY A 40 8.16 -1.19 3.56
C GLY A 40 9.61 -1.44 4.00
N LEU A 41 9.83 -1.55 5.31
CA LEU A 41 11.17 -1.70 5.90
C LEU A 41 11.91 -3.00 5.55
N GLY A 42 11.23 -3.98 4.95
CA GLY A 42 11.81 -5.30 4.69
C GLY A 42 12.32 -5.95 5.99
N GLU A 43 13.51 -6.54 5.96
CA GLU A 43 14.12 -7.19 7.13
C GLU A 43 14.28 -6.25 8.33
N ALA A 44 14.48 -4.94 8.12
CA ALA A 44 14.61 -3.99 9.23
C ALA A 44 13.34 -3.88 10.09
N ALA A 45 12.18 -4.33 9.59
CA ALA A 45 10.95 -4.40 10.37
C ALA A 45 11.05 -5.36 11.57
N THR A 46 11.93 -6.38 11.53
CA THR A 46 12.08 -7.32 12.66
C THR A 46 12.50 -6.60 13.94
N GLU A 47 13.26 -5.51 13.83
CA GLU A 47 13.68 -4.74 15.00
C GLU A 47 12.49 -4.08 15.71
N ILE A 48 11.47 -3.65 14.97
CA ILE A 48 10.23 -3.13 15.57
C ILE A 48 9.53 -4.21 16.38
N LEU A 49 9.43 -5.42 15.85
CA LEU A 49 8.76 -6.54 16.52
C LEU A 49 9.52 -6.96 17.78
N ARG A 50 10.87 -6.96 17.71
CA ARG A 50 11.77 -7.21 18.83
C ARG A 50 11.65 -6.16 19.93
N GLU A 51 11.73 -4.88 19.58
CA GLU A 51 11.55 -3.76 20.52
C GLU A 51 10.17 -3.79 21.20
N LYS A 52 9.15 -4.28 20.49
CA LYS A 52 7.80 -4.48 21.01
C LYS A 52 7.64 -5.76 21.83
N GLY A 53 8.68 -6.59 21.94
CA GLY A 53 8.67 -7.79 22.77
C GLY A 53 7.77 -8.90 22.24
N LEU A 54 7.56 -8.98 20.93
CA LEU A 54 6.82 -10.08 20.33
C LEU A 54 7.61 -11.39 20.44
N LEU A 55 6.89 -12.51 20.48
CA LEU A 55 7.41 -13.87 20.50
C LEU A 55 7.28 -14.50 19.11
N ASP A 56 7.66 -15.76 18.99
CA ASP A 56 7.53 -16.59 17.78
C ASP A 56 8.19 -15.93 16.54
N GLU A 57 9.50 -15.67 16.63
CA GLU A 57 10.29 -14.99 15.58
C GLU A 57 10.17 -15.67 14.20
N GLU A 58 9.92 -16.98 14.17
CA GLU A 58 9.72 -17.74 12.94
C GLU A 58 8.47 -17.29 12.13
N TYR A 59 7.50 -16.64 12.77
CA TYR A 59 6.29 -16.10 12.13
C TYR A 59 6.38 -14.60 11.81
N TRP A 60 7.48 -13.93 12.17
CA TRP A 60 7.64 -12.51 11.90
C TRP A 60 7.64 -12.16 10.41
N PRO A 61 8.23 -12.96 9.50
CA PRO A 61 8.15 -12.66 8.07
C PRO A 61 6.71 -12.57 7.55
N GLU A 62 5.84 -13.49 7.98
CA GLU A 62 4.41 -13.50 7.62
C GLU A 62 3.69 -12.25 8.15
N LEU A 63 3.95 -11.88 9.41
CA LEU A 63 3.39 -10.65 9.99
C LEU A 63 3.88 -9.39 9.27
N ILE A 64 5.15 -9.34 8.91
CA ILE A 64 5.76 -8.22 8.17
C ILE A 64 5.13 -8.10 6.78
N GLU A 65 4.94 -9.20 6.08
CA GLU A 65 4.28 -9.24 4.76
C GLU A 65 2.82 -8.79 4.85
N LEU A 66 2.08 -9.25 5.87
CA LEU A 66 0.68 -8.87 6.09
C LEU A 66 0.49 -7.35 6.21
N TYR A 67 1.44 -6.70 6.88
CA TYR A 67 1.46 -5.25 7.10
C TYR A 67 2.45 -4.51 6.18
N GLN A 68 2.94 -5.17 5.13
CA GLN A 68 3.84 -4.62 4.10
C GLN A 68 5.05 -3.88 4.66
N GLY A 69 5.60 -4.34 5.79
CA GLY A 69 6.72 -3.69 6.46
C GLY A 69 6.46 -2.26 6.90
N ASN A 70 5.19 -1.82 6.99
CA ASN A 70 4.84 -0.46 7.38
C ASN A 70 5.14 -0.24 8.87
N PRO A 71 6.03 0.71 9.23
CA PRO A 71 6.46 0.90 10.62
C PRO A 71 5.31 1.22 11.59
N LEU A 72 4.33 2.01 11.15
CA LEU A 72 3.20 2.40 11.99
C LEU A 72 2.28 1.20 12.21
N TRP A 73 1.93 0.48 11.14
CA TRP A 73 1.00 -0.64 11.24
C TRP A 73 1.59 -1.77 12.08
N LEU A 74 2.88 -2.07 11.92
CA LEU A 74 3.57 -3.07 12.74
C LEU A 74 3.58 -2.68 14.23
N LYS A 75 3.72 -1.39 14.55
CA LYS A 75 3.64 -0.93 15.95
C LYS A 75 2.25 -1.10 16.55
N LEU A 76 1.20 -0.81 15.77
CA LEU A 76 -0.21 -0.95 16.20
C LEU A 76 -0.59 -2.42 16.40
N VAL A 77 -0.26 -3.28 15.43
CA VAL A 77 -0.55 -4.71 15.58
C VAL A 77 0.27 -5.34 16.69
N ALA A 78 1.54 -4.98 16.88
CA ALA A 78 2.35 -5.52 17.96
C ALA A 78 1.76 -5.19 19.35
N GLN A 79 1.20 -3.99 19.52
CA GLN A 79 0.46 -3.63 20.73
C GLN A 79 -0.78 -4.52 20.93
N THR A 80 -1.53 -4.78 19.86
CA THR A 80 -2.68 -5.69 19.89
C THR A 80 -2.28 -7.12 20.25
N ILE A 81 -1.18 -7.61 19.65
CA ILE A 81 -0.64 -8.95 19.91
C ILE A 81 -0.21 -9.11 21.36
N ASN A 82 0.44 -8.11 21.94
CA ASN A 82 0.79 -8.12 23.36
C ASN A 82 -0.45 -8.11 24.26
N ASN A 83 -1.43 -7.24 23.98
CA ASN A 83 -2.59 -7.07 24.83
C ASN A 83 -3.53 -8.28 24.83
N LEU A 84 -3.69 -8.95 23.68
CA LEU A 84 -4.67 -10.03 23.51
C LEU A 84 -4.04 -11.43 23.53
N PHE A 85 -2.80 -11.56 23.06
CA PHE A 85 -2.14 -12.85 22.84
C PHE A 85 -0.82 -12.99 23.63
N ASN A 86 -0.53 -12.07 24.56
CA ASN A 86 0.68 -12.04 25.38
C ASN A 86 1.97 -12.16 24.53
N GLY A 87 1.99 -11.48 23.38
CA GLY A 87 3.15 -11.43 22.49
C GLY A 87 3.25 -12.59 21.50
N ARG A 88 2.38 -13.61 21.57
CA ARG A 88 2.42 -14.78 20.69
C ARG A 88 1.87 -14.46 19.29
N VAL A 89 2.78 -14.31 18.33
CA VAL A 89 2.45 -14.00 16.93
C VAL A 89 1.71 -15.16 16.27
N SER A 90 2.11 -16.39 16.57
CA SER A 90 1.46 -17.61 16.05
C SER A 90 -0.03 -17.68 16.38
N GLN A 91 -0.41 -17.28 17.60
CA GLN A 91 -1.81 -17.23 18.02
C GLN A 91 -2.57 -16.17 17.23
N TYR A 92 -2.00 -14.98 17.08
CA TYR A 92 -2.63 -13.91 16.30
C TYR A 92 -2.88 -14.34 14.84
N LEU A 93 -1.86 -14.90 14.17
CA LEU A 93 -1.96 -15.31 12.77
C LEU A 93 -2.95 -16.46 12.52
N SER A 94 -3.29 -17.23 13.56
CA SER A 94 -4.35 -18.25 13.46
C SER A 94 -5.76 -17.68 13.27
N TYR A 95 -5.95 -16.38 13.52
CA TYR A 95 -7.20 -15.68 13.28
C TYR A 95 -7.16 -14.94 11.95
N GLN A 96 -8.19 -15.16 11.14
CA GLN A 96 -8.44 -14.44 9.90
C GLN A 96 -9.81 -13.75 9.99
N PRO A 97 -9.98 -12.58 9.35
CA PRO A 97 -9.04 -11.87 8.47
C PRO A 97 -8.06 -10.96 9.22
N VAL A 98 -7.19 -10.26 8.48
CA VAL A 98 -6.26 -9.23 9.00
C VAL A 98 -6.98 -8.27 9.94
N PHE A 99 -6.43 -8.05 11.13
CA PHE A 99 -7.00 -7.10 12.06
C PHE A 99 -6.74 -5.65 11.62
N LEU A 100 -7.81 -4.89 11.43
CA LEU A 100 -7.77 -3.43 11.26
C LEU A 100 -8.07 -2.78 12.60
N SER A 101 -7.08 -2.14 13.21
CA SER A 101 -7.30 -1.42 14.45
C SER A 101 -8.10 -0.13 14.23
N ASP A 102 -8.72 0.37 15.30
CA ASP A 102 -9.48 1.62 15.28
C ASP A 102 -8.60 2.83 14.91
N GLU A 103 -7.28 2.76 15.15
CA GLU A 103 -6.32 3.79 14.74
C GLU A 103 -5.91 3.69 13.26
N LEU A 104 -5.94 2.48 12.70
CA LEU A 104 -5.55 2.23 11.30
C LEU A 104 -6.68 2.61 10.32
N THR A 105 -7.91 2.32 10.70
CA THR A 105 -9.10 2.52 9.87
C THR A 105 -9.26 3.96 9.35
N PRO A 106 -9.13 5.03 10.18
CA PRO A 106 -9.24 6.41 9.72
C PRO A 106 -8.17 6.81 8.70
N ILE A 107 -6.95 6.25 8.82
CA ILE A 107 -5.85 6.51 7.88
C ILE A 107 -6.24 5.95 6.50
N LEU A 108 -6.65 4.69 6.46
CA LEU A 108 -7.10 4.04 5.22
C LEU A 108 -8.32 4.75 4.62
N GLN A 109 -9.25 5.19 5.47
CA GLN A 109 -10.42 5.95 5.06
C GLN A 109 -10.06 7.26 4.36
N GLN A 110 -9.13 8.03 4.92
CA GLN A 110 -8.68 9.27 4.31
C GLN A 110 -8.10 9.04 2.89
N HIS A 111 -7.38 7.93 2.69
CA HIS A 111 -6.86 7.58 1.37
C HIS A 111 -7.97 7.11 0.41
N TYR A 112 -8.85 6.24 0.88
CA TYR A 112 -9.92 5.66 0.08
C TYR A 112 -10.95 6.69 -0.38
N GLN A 113 -11.30 7.68 0.46
CA GLN A 113 -12.26 8.73 0.11
C GLN A 113 -11.82 9.61 -1.07
N ARG A 114 -10.51 9.67 -1.34
CA ARG A 114 -9.94 10.48 -2.43
C ARG A 114 -9.96 9.77 -3.78
N LEU A 115 -10.37 8.50 -3.81
CA LEU A 115 -10.51 7.72 -5.02
C LEU A 115 -11.80 8.09 -5.76
N SER A 116 -11.70 8.18 -7.08
CA SER A 116 -12.85 8.23 -7.98
C SER A 116 -13.63 6.92 -7.95
N GLU A 117 -14.86 6.95 -8.45
CA GLU A 117 -15.72 5.76 -8.46
C GLU A 117 -15.12 4.60 -9.27
N ILE A 118 -14.44 4.88 -10.39
CA ILE A 118 -13.77 3.82 -11.17
C ILE A 118 -12.53 3.27 -10.46
N GLU A 119 -11.79 4.10 -9.70
CA GLU A 119 -10.68 3.63 -8.87
C GLU A 119 -11.19 2.74 -7.74
N LYS A 120 -12.29 3.12 -7.06
CA LYS A 120 -12.93 2.29 -6.03
C LYS A 120 -13.43 0.96 -6.61
N GLN A 121 -14.06 0.99 -7.79
CA GLN A 121 -14.48 -0.23 -8.48
C GLN A 121 -13.28 -1.16 -8.77
N ALA A 122 -12.18 -0.61 -9.29
CA ALA A 122 -10.98 -1.40 -9.57
C ALA A 122 -10.37 -2.03 -8.32
N ILE A 123 -10.21 -1.27 -7.23
CA ILE A 123 -9.72 -1.82 -5.95
C ILE A 123 -10.71 -2.86 -5.40
N ALA A 124 -12.02 -2.63 -5.48
CA ALA A 124 -13.03 -3.60 -5.03
C ALA A 124 -12.97 -4.92 -5.81
N GLN A 125 -12.70 -4.86 -7.13
CA GLN A 125 -12.44 -6.07 -7.90
C GLN A 125 -11.18 -6.79 -7.41
N LEU A 126 -10.07 -6.06 -7.23
CA LEU A 126 -8.82 -6.63 -6.71
C LEU A 126 -8.94 -7.19 -5.28
N SER A 127 -9.80 -6.60 -4.44
CA SER A 127 -9.98 -7.08 -3.06
C SER A 127 -10.69 -8.43 -2.98
N ASN A 128 -11.53 -8.75 -3.97
CA ASN A 128 -12.30 -10.00 -4.00
C ASN A 128 -11.48 -11.18 -4.52
N GLU A 129 -10.39 -10.93 -5.24
CA GLU A 129 -9.54 -11.96 -5.81
C GLU A 129 -8.46 -12.39 -4.81
N THR A 130 -8.20 -13.69 -4.68
CA THR A 130 -7.09 -14.21 -3.86
C THR A 130 -5.76 -14.05 -4.57
N GLU A 131 -5.75 -14.30 -5.88
CA GLU A 131 -4.58 -14.22 -6.75
C GLU A 131 -4.47 -12.85 -7.44
N PRO A 132 -3.25 -12.42 -7.81
CA PRO A 132 -3.05 -11.24 -8.65
C PRO A 132 -3.79 -11.35 -9.99
N VAL A 133 -4.31 -10.22 -10.47
CA VAL A 133 -5.25 -10.14 -11.59
C VAL A 133 -4.62 -9.43 -12.78
N SER A 134 -4.77 -9.97 -13.98
CA SER A 134 -4.31 -9.29 -15.20
C SER A 134 -5.14 -8.06 -15.54
N LEU A 135 -4.55 -7.13 -16.28
CA LEU A 135 -5.27 -5.94 -16.74
C LEU A 135 -6.48 -6.30 -17.62
N THR A 136 -6.35 -7.33 -18.44
CA THR A 136 -7.44 -7.82 -19.30
C THR A 136 -8.63 -8.31 -18.48
N LEU A 137 -8.38 -9.03 -17.38
CA LEU A 137 -9.46 -9.47 -16.50
C LEU A 137 -10.11 -8.30 -15.75
N LEU A 138 -9.31 -7.33 -15.29
CA LEU A 138 -9.83 -6.09 -14.70
C LEU A 138 -10.73 -5.33 -15.68
N MET A 139 -10.32 -5.20 -16.95
CA MET A 139 -11.12 -4.57 -18.00
C MET A 139 -12.46 -5.28 -18.25
N ALA A 140 -12.50 -6.61 -18.10
CA ALA A 140 -13.73 -7.37 -18.27
C ALA A 140 -14.70 -7.24 -17.08
N LYS A 141 -14.18 -6.96 -15.88
CA LYS A 141 -14.97 -6.89 -14.63
C LYS A 141 -15.37 -5.49 -14.22
N CYS A 142 -14.59 -4.46 -14.58
CA CYS A 142 -14.90 -3.07 -14.25
C CYS A 142 -15.86 -2.44 -15.26
N GLN A 143 -16.71 -1.53 -14.78
CA GLN A 143 -17.57 -0.71 -15.64
C GLN A 143 -16.80 0.52 -16.13
N GLY A 144 -17.11 1.00 -17.33
CA GLY A 144 -16.49 2.18 -17.93
C GLY A 144 -15.66 1.87 -19.18
N SER A 145 -15.08 2.92 -19.78
CA SER A 145 -14.22 2.76 -20.95
C SER A 145 -12.83 2.26 -20.57
N GLN A 146 -12.16 1.58 -21.51
CA GLN A 146 -10.78 1.13 -21.32
C GLN A 146 -9.84 2.30 -20.94
N GLY A 147 -10.03 3.47 -21.56
CA GLY A 147 -9.23 4.66 -21.27
C GLY A 147 -9.39 5.20 -19.85
N GLU A 148 -10.60 5.12 -19.28
CA GLU A 148 -10.84 5.50 -17.89
C GLU A 148 -10.19 4.49 -16.93
N LEU A 149 -10.29 3.20 -17.21
CA LEU A 149 -9.67 2.17 -16.37
C LEU A 149 -8.14 2.27 -16.40
N PHE A 150 -7.53 2.56 -17.56
CA PHE A 150 -6.08 2.81 -17.63
C PHE A 150 -5.65 3.95 -16.71
N LYS A 151 -6.39 5.08 -16.73
CA LYS A 151 -6.12 6.22 -15.84
C LYS A 151 -6.32 5.85 -14.38
N ALA A 152 -7.34 5.05 -14.08
CA ALA A 152 -7.61 4.56 -12.73
C ALA A 152 -6.42 3.72 -12.22
N ILE A 153 -6.01 2.70 -12.96
CA ILE A 153 -4.89 1.83 -12.59
C ILE A 153 -3.59 2.63 -12.45
N GLN A 154 -3.28 3.55 -13.37
CA GLN A 154 -2.12 4.43 -13.27
C GLN A 154 -2.16 5.32 -12.02
N SER A 155 -3.34 5.86 -11.68
CA SER A 155 -3.51 6.69 -10.49
C SER A 155 -3.38 5.86 -9.21
N LEU A 156 -3.90 4.64 -9.18
CA LEU A 156 -3.77 3.73 -8.05
C LEU A 156 -2.32 3.30 -7.82
N ASP A 157 -1.60 2.95 -8.88
CA ASP A 157 -0.17 2.59 -8.84
C ASP A 157 0.66 3.75 -8.30
N ARG A 158 0.47 4.96 -8.83
CA ARG A 158 1.12 6.19 -8.35
C ARG A 158 0.91 6.43 -6.86
N ARG A 159 -0.27 6.08 -6.34
CA ARG A 159 -0.65 6.26 -4.93
C ARG A 159 -0.19 5.11 -4.03
N GLY A 160 0.44 4.08 -4.57
CA GLY A 160 0.81 2.86 -3.83
C GLY A 160 -0.40 2.07 -3.31
N MET A 161 -1.56 2.20 -3.97
CA MET A 161 -2.79 1.49 -3.58
C MET A 161 -2.86 0.08 -4.18
N ILE A 162 -2.10 -0.17 -5.24
CA ILE A 162 -1.98 -1.47 -5.89
C ILE A 162 -0.51 -1.86 -5.98
N GLU A 163 -0.27 -3.15 -6.08
CA GLU A 163 1.04 -3.72 -6.35
C GLU A 163 1.06 -4.32 -7.75
N LYS A 164 2.13 -4.03 -8.48
CA LYS A 164 2.35 -4.51 -9.84
C LYS A 164 3.36 -5.64 -9.81
N LEU A 165 2.97 -6.81 -10.30
CA LEU A 165 3.82 -8.00 -10.37
C LEU A 165 4.05 -8.36 -11.84
N SER A 166 5.29 -8.71 -12.17
CA SER A 166 5.65 -9.20 -13.50
C SER A 166 5.67 -10.72 -13.49
N CYS A 167 4.72 -11.34 -14.18
CA CYS A 167 4.78 -12.76 -14.50
C CYS A 167 5.42 -12.97 -15.88
N GLU A 168 5.81 -14.19 -16.21
CA GLU A 168 6.53 -14.49 -17.48
C GLU A 168 5.77 -14.02 -18.74
N THR A 169 4.44 -14.01 -18.70
CA THR A 169 3.59 -13.73 -19.87
C THR A 169 2.81 -12.42 -19.79
N GLU A 170 2.64 -11.85 -18.60
CA GLU A 170 1.83 -10.65 -18.41
C GLU A 170 2.12 -9.90 -17.11
N THR A 171 1.67 -8.65 -17.04
CA THR A 171 1.61 -7.88 -15.80
C THR A 171 0.30 -8.18 -15.09
N VAL A 172 0.41 -8.51 -13.81
CA VAL A 172 -0.73 -8.74 -12.91
C VAL A 172 -0.69 -7.75 -11.74
N PHE A 173 -1.85 -7.50 -11.16
CA PHE A 173 -2.06 -6.50 -10.12
C PHE A 173 -2.70 -7.13 -8.89
N THR A 174 -2.24 -6.72 -7.72
CA THR A 174 -2.88 -7.06 -6.44
C THR A 174 -2.97 -5.80 -5.58
N ILE A 175 -3.51 -5.93 -4.37
CA ILE A 175 -3.54 -4.85 -3.38
C ILE A 175 -2.98 -5.34 -2.04
N PRO A 176 -2.39 -4.45 -1.24
CA PRO A 176 -1.88 -4.78 0.08
C PRO A 176 -2.94 -5.48 0.97
N PRO A 177 -2.57 -6.49 1.79
CA PRO A 177 -3.55 -7.25 2.59
C PRO A 177 -4.41 -6.38 3.51
N VAL A 178 -3.80 -5.38 4.15
CA VAL A 178 -4.50 -4.39 4.98
C VAL A 178 -5.54 -3.59 4.18
N LEU A 179 -5.20 -3.16 2.96
CA LEU A 179 -6.12 -2.43 2.09
C LEU A 179 -7.24 -3.34 1.58
N LYS A 180 -6.90 -4.59 1.24
CA LYS A 180 -7.89 -5.63 0.86
C LYS A 180 -8.94 -5.81 1.94
N GLN A 181 -8.52 -5.89 3.20
CA GLN A 181 -9.47 -6.02 4.31
C GLN A 181 -10.33 -4.77 4.49
N TYR A 182 -9.74 -3.58 4.37
CA TYR A 182 -10.47 -2.33 4.53
C TYR A 182 -11.54 -2.15 3.45
N VAL A 183 -11.21 -2.48 2.20
CA VAL A 183 -12.15 -2.36 1.07
C VAL A 183 -13.32 -3.32 1.23
N LYS A 184 -13.07 -4.56 1.69
CA LYS A 184 -14.13 -5.52 2.02
C LYS A 184 -15.08 -4.96 3.10
N MET A 185 -14.52 -4.44 4.18
CA MET A 185 -15.30 -3.84 5.28
C MET A 185 -16.18 -2.66 4.83
N VAL A 186 -15.73 -1.85 3.87
CA VAL A 186 -16.52 -0.69 3.36
C VAL A 186 -17.52 -1.10 2.28
N GLY A 187 -17.31 -2.26 1.63
CA GLY A 187 -18.22 -2.80 0.62
C GLY A 187 -19.37 -3.64 1.19
N GLU A 188 -19.29 -4.04 2.46
CA GLU A 188 -20.36 -4.68 3.26
C GLU A 188 -21.41 -3.67 3.74
#